data_AF-A0AAV2PQB7-F1
#
_entry.id   AF-A0AAV2PQB7-F1
#
_cell.length_a   1.000
_cell.length_b   1.000
_cell.length_c   1.000
_cell.angle_alpha   90.00
_cell.angle_beta   90.00
_cell.angle_gamma   90.00
#
_symmetry.space_group_name_H-M   'P 1'
#
loop_
_entity.id
_entity.type
_entity.pdbx_description
1 polymer ?
#
loop_
_entity_poly.entity_id
_entity_poly.type
_entity_poly.pdbx_seq_one_letter_code
_entity_poly.pdbx_strand_id
1 'polypeptide(L)'
;MDTQELFRSCKKGDLEDVRLLVEQRDIDINVRDKWDSTPLYYACLCGHIQVVEYLIGVGARCEANTFDGERCLYGALTNDIRRLLTLHNMVTVHTIRRDAYDEFLRRLFLSGEYSDITFIIQGIKFLLHRCLLMARSEYFREQFITRWRNRSQIVINKDKLHPLAFEAVMKYIYTGRFECPVECVDMCVRIGVNCKLPGFKVLIEEATRKAQALRESKQRAIQVTMVVIEPDTSRCRGSENVGEDLRELAQASLPPQLRLWPTAMPFNQMEDTPAFADICFVVEGYRFMCHKMFFCTRSEYFRALLLDHFHESVNDPDLKIPVLTLHELTAEVFAILVHYLYCNQTIVSMENATDVMMAADMYLVPGLKRQCGVFLGQKLNTSNVIICIKLARMFQLPRLEDQCVAYMAKNLDQMLVNEELEELIISDAAEVSGRQETDTVTIIDELRYHITSDVLTISGIREAKFKLEKIETLLDDLGIEA
;
A
#
# COMPACT_ATOMS: atom_id res chain seq x y z
N MET A 1 23.49 -12.71 3.65
CA MET A 1 24.62 -12.53 2.72
C MET A 1 24.31 -11.45 1.68
N ASP A 2 23.06 -11.38 1.24
CA ASP A 2 22.67 -10.63 0.04
C ASP A 2 22.67 -9.11 0.20
N THR A 3 22.42 -8.57 1.41
CA THR A 3 22.54 -7.13 1.69
C THR A 3 23.99 -6.64 1.60
N GLN A 4 24.95 -7.42 2.09
CA GLN A 4 26.37 -7.12 1.95
C GLN A 4 26.82 -7.17 0.48
N GLU A 5 26.19 -8.03 -0.31
CA GLU A 5 26.41 -8.12 -1.75
C GLU A 5 25.88 -6.89 -2.48
N LEU A 6 24.67 -6.42 -2.14
CA LEU A 6 24.12 -5.15 -2.65
C LEU A 6 25.06 -3.97 -2.36
N PHE A 7 25.55 -3.83 -1.12
CA PHE A 7 26.53 -2.79 -0.78
C PHE A 7 27.83 -2.90 -1.60
N ARG A 8 28.29 -4.13 -1.87
CA ARG A 8 29.49 -4.38 -2.66
C ARG A 8 29.26 -4.03 -4.14
N SER A 9 28.12 -4.39 -4.71
CA SER A 9 27.76 -4.09 -6.10
C SER A 9 27.55 -2.59 -6.30
N CYS A 10 26.93 -1.89 -5.35
CA CYS A 10 26.82 -0.42 -5.37
C CYS A 10 28.19 0.29 -5.25
N LYS A 11 29.15 -0.26 -4.49
CA LYS A 11 30.52 0.26 -4.41
C LYS A 11 31.32 0.04 -5.71
N LYS A 12 31.11 -1.11 -6.36
CA LYS A 12 31.78 -1.47 -7.62
C LYS A 12 31.18 -0.78 -8.83
N GLY A 13 29.89 -0.42 -8.78
CA GLY A 13 29.15 0.13 -9.91
C GLY A 13 28.53 -0.94 -10.81
N ASP A 14 28.34 -2.17 -10.30
CA ASP A 14 27.80 -3.28 -11.07
C ASP A 14 26.27 -3.21 -11.13
N LEU A 15 25.76 -2.55 -12.17
CA LEU A 15 24.32 -2.31 -12.34
C LEU A 15 23.53 -3.61 -12.53
N GLU A 16 24.09 -4.60 -13.20
CA GLU A 16 23.40 -5.86 -13.50
C GLU A 16 23.25 -6.70 -12.23
N ASP A 17 24.27 -6.75 -11.39
CA ASP A 17 24.16 -7.36 -10.06
C ASP A 17 23.16 -6.62 -9.17
N VAL A 18 23.17 -5.27 -9.18
CA VAL A 18 22.19 -4.48 -8.41
C VAL A 18 20.77 -4.76 -8.90
N ARG A 19 20.53 -4.87 -10.21
CA ARG A 19 19.23 -5.23 -10.78
C ARG A 19 18.79 -6.63 -10.37
N LEU A 20 19.68 -7.61 -10.51
CA LEU A 20 19.41 -8.99 -10.12
C LEU A 20 18.99 -9.09 -8.65
N LEU A 21 19.75 -8.44 -7.77
CA LEU A 21 19.52 -8.44 -6.32
C LEU A 21 18.22 -7.74 -5.94
N VAL A 22 17.87 -6.65 -6.61
CA VAL A 22 16.67 -5.87 -6.29
C VAL A 22 15.41 -6.47 -6.92
N GLU A 23 15.46 -6.95 -8.16
CA GLU A 23 14.29 -7.41 -8.90
C GLU A 23 13.97 -8.89 -8.68
N GLN A 24 14.98 -9.75 -8.50
CA GLN A 24 14.76 -11.20 -8.37
C GLN A 24 14.77 -11.68 -6.92
N ARG A 25 15.43 -10.96 -6.01
CA ARG A 25 15.54 -11.34 -4.59
C ARG A 25 14.79 -10.42 -3.62
N ASP A 26 14.06 -9.43 -4.14
CA ASP A 26 13.22 -8.49 -3.39
C ASP A 26 13.93 -7.84 -2.19
N ILE A 27 15.21 -7.47 -2.38
CA ILE A 27 16.02 -6.89 -1.31
C ILE A 27 15.64 -5.41 -1.12
N ASP A 28 15.39 -5.01 0.12
CA ASP A 28 15.12 -3.61 0.45
C ASP A 28 16.33 -2.73 0.09
N ILE A 29 16.13 -1.81 -0.85
CA ILE A 29 17.12 -0.87 -1.35
C ILE A 29 17.50 0.21 -0.32
N ASN A 30 16.74 0.34 0.77
CA ASN A 30 16.97 1.31 1.84
C ASN A 30 17.57 0.68 3.11
N VAL A 31 18.13 -0.53 2.99
CA VAL A 31 18.88 -1.17 4.08
C VAL A 31 20.03 -0.29 4.56
N ARG A 32 20.35 -0.43 5.85
CA ARG A 32 21.44 0.29 6.51
C ARG A 32 22.53 -0.70 6.90
N ASP A 33 23.78 -0.32 6.64
CA ASP A 33 24.91 -1.08 7.15
C ASP A 33 25.26 -0.69 8.59
N LYS A 34 26.31 -1.29 9.15
CA LYS A 34 26.80 -0.99 10.51
C LYS A 34 27.30 0.44 10.72
N TRP A 35 27.43 1.24 9.66
CA TRP A 35 27.79 2.65 9.70
C TRP A 35 26.63 3.56 9.31
N ASP A 36 25.41 3.03 9.41
CA ASP A 36 24.17 3.75 9.12
C ASP A 36 24.11 4.29 7.68
N SER A 37 24.79 3.62 6.75
CA SER A 37 24.92 4.04 5.35
C SER A 37 24.04 3.22 4.42
N THR A 38 23.47 3.87 3.41
CA THR A 38 22.57 3.25 2.43
C THR A 38 23.31 2.81 1.15
N PRO A 39 22.75 1.86 0.36
CA PRO A 39 23.30 1.49 -0.94
C PRO A 39 23.43 2.70 -1.87
N LEU A 40 22.43 3.60 -1.86
CA LEU A 40 22.45 4.84 -2.63
C LEU A 40 23.62 5.75 -2.24
N TYR A 41 23.90 5.91 -0.94
CA TYR A 41 25.03 6.70 -0.47
C TYR A 41 26.36 6.18 -1.06
N TYR A 42 26.58 4.86 -1.08
CA TYR A 42 27.79 4.29 -1.67
C TYR A 42 27.86 4.47 -3.19
N ALA A 43 26.75 4.32 -3.91
CA ALA A 43 26.72 4.59 -5.35
C ALA A 43 27.06 6.06 -5.66
N CYS A 44 26.54 7.01 -4.85
CA CYS A 44 26.86 8.43 -4.94
C CYS A 44 28.33 8.73 -4.60
N LEU A 45 28.84 8.14 -3.52
CA LEU A 45 30.21 8.31 -3.04
C LEU A 45 31.25 7.76 -4.02
N CYS A 46 30.95 6.63 -4.66
CA CYS A 46 31.83 5.99 -5.62
C CYS A 46 31.66 6.53 -7.06
N GLY A 47 30.65 7.36 -7.32
CA GLY A 47 30.48 8.06 -8.60
C GLY A 47 29.76 7.27 -9.68
N HIS A 48 28.98 6.24 -9.32
CA HIS A 48 28.36 5.32 -10.28
C HIS A 48 26.98 5.81 -10.73
N ILE A 49 26.95 6.76 -11.66
CA ILE A 49 25.72 7.45 -12.08
C ILE A 49 24.60 6.51 -12.54
N GLN A 50 24.92 5.45 -13.29
CA GLN A 50 23.92 4.49 -13.79
C GLN A 50 23.27 3.68 -12.65
N VAL A 51 24.04 3.36 -11.61
CA VAL A 51 23.53 2.70 -10.40
C VAL A 51 22.69 3.67 -9.58
N VAL A 52 23.11 4.94 -9.48
CA VAL A 52 22.34 6.00 -8.81
C VAL A 52 20.99 6.21 -9.51
N GLU A 53 20.97 6.32 -10.83
CA GLU A 53 19.74 6.42 -11.65
C GLU A 53 18.78 5.26 -11.36
N TYR A 54 19.32 4.05 -11.37
CA TYR A 54 18.54 2.85 -11.11
C TYR A 54 17.98 2.83 -9.69
N LEU A 55 18.83 3.02 -8.67
CA LEU A 55 18.41 2.99 -7.26
C LEU A 55 17.34 4.04 -6.96
N ILE A 56 17.48 5.26 -7.50
CA ILE A 56 16.45 6.29 -7.36
C ILE A 56 15.17 5.89 -8.13
N GLY A 57 15.31 5.32 -9.33
CA GLY A 57 14.19 4.81 -10.12
C GLY A 57 13.37 3.71 -9.44
N VAL A 58 14.03 2.87 -8.61
CA VAL A 58 13.38 1.81 -7.82
C VAL A 58 12.91 2.31 -6.44
N GLY A 59 13.24 3.55 -6.05
CA GLY A 59 12.69 4.21 -4.87
C GLY A 59 13.64 4.36 -3.67
N ALA A 60 14.95 4.47 -3.93
CA ALA A 60 15.92 4.75 -2.87
C ALA A 60 15.67 6.14 -2.26
N ARG A 61 15.70 6.23 -0.94
CA ARG A 61 15.39 7.46 -0.18
C ARG A 61 16.52 8.48 -0.36
N CYS A 62 16.16 9.63 -0.94
CA CYS A 62 17.04 10.79 -1.04
C CYS A 62 16.21 12.09 -1.01
N GLU A 63 15.80 12.50 0.18
CA GLU A 63 15.01 13.73 0.38
C GLU A 63 15.90 14.90 0.82
N ALA A 64 15.71 16.08 0.24
CA ALA A 64 16.40 17.30 0.66
C ALA A 64 16.14 17.61 2.15
N ASN A 65 17.16 18.12 2.86
CA ASN A 65 17.12 18.43 4.29
C ASN A 65 16.89 17.21 5.22
N THR A 66 17.04 15.99 4.73
CA THR A 66 17.13 14.78 5.57
C THR A 66 18.59 14.34 5.71
N PHE A 67 18.91 13.63 6.79
CA PHE A 67 20.26 13.11 7.02
C PHE A 67 20.77 12.28 5.83
N ASP A 68 19.92 11.46 5.24
CA ASP A 68 20.27 10.58 4.12
C ASP A 68 20.46 11.36 2.80
N GLY A 69 19.56 12.31 2.51
CA GLY A 69 19.65 13.12 1.30
C GLY A 69 20.82 14.10 1.31
N GLU A 70 21.08 14.76 2.44
CA GLU A 70 22.25 15.62 2.61
C GLU A 70 23.56 14.82 2.45
N ARG A 71 23.64 13.61 3.03
CA ARG A 71 24.81 12.74 2.87
C ARG A 71 25.03 12.30 1.43
N CYS A 72 23.97 11.98 0.69
CA CYS A 72 24.08 11.64 -0.73
C CYS A 72 24.54 12.85 -1.56
N LEU A 73 24.04 14.05 -1.24
CA LEU A 73 24.38 15.28 -1.95
C LEU A 73 25.82 15.76 -1.67
N TYR A 74 26.22 15.81 -0.40
CA TYR A 74 27.59 16.14 0.01
C TYR A 74 28.59 15.05 -0.38
N GLY A 75 28.19 13.79 -0.30
CA GLY A 75 29.01 12.63 -0.63
C GLY A 75 29.16 12.36 -2.13
N ALA A 76 28.34 12.98 -2.99
CA ALA A 76 28.39 12.75 -4.43
C ALA A 76 29.75 13.13 -5.05
N LEU A 77 30.37 12.14 -5.70
CA LEU A 77 31.69 12.27 -6.34
C LEU A 77 31.66 13.23 -7.54
N THR A 78 30.58 13.24 -8.32
CA THR A 78 30.49 14.02 -9.57
C THR A 78 29.37 15.07 -9.51
N ASN A 79 29.57 16.17 -10.24
CA ASN A 79 28.56 17.22 -10.39
C ASN A 79 27.31 16.72 -11.13
N ASP A 80 27.45 15.71 -12.00
CA ASP A 80 26.32 15.09 -12.69
C ASP A 80 25.45 14.32 -11.72
N ILE A 81 26.03 13.59 -10.76
CA ILE A 81 25.27 12.94 -9.68
C ILE A 81 24.62 13.98 -8.77
N ARG A 82 25.31 15.07 -8.39
CA ARG A 82 24.67 16.15 -7.63
C ARG A 82 23.50 16.77 -8.37
N ARG A 83 23.68 17.06 -9.67
CA ARG A 83 22.61 17.58 -10.52
C ARG A 83 21.48 16.56 -10.63
N LEU A 84 21.77 15.27 -10.73
CA LEU A 84 20.78 14.20 -10.77
C LEU A 84 19.98 14.12 -9.47
N LEU A 85 20.64 14.09 -8.31
CA LEU A 85 19.99 14.11 -6.99
C LEU A 85 19.16 15.39 -6.80
N THR A 86 19.65 16.53 -7.30
CA THR A 86 18.93 17.82 -7.27
C THR A 86 17.78 17.89 -8.27
N LEU A 87 17.87 17.23 -9.43
CA LEU A 87 16.80 17.10 -10.41
C LEU A 87 15.72 16.13 -9.90
N HIS A 88 16.15 15.07 -9.20
CA HIS A 88 15.26 14.17 -8.47
C HIS A 88 14.65 14.80 -7.19
N ASN A 89 15.06 16.01 -6.77
CA ASN A 89 14.24 16.86 -5.88
C ASN A 89 12.98 17.43 -6.57
N MET A 90 12.67 17.01 -7.81
CA MET A 90 11.31 17.07 -8.36
C MET A 90 10.42 15.91 -7.90
N VAL A 91 10.87 15.07 -6.95
CA VAL A 91 9.95 14.31 -6.13
C VAL A 91 9.25 15.30 -5.21
N THR A 92 7.98 15.48 -5.50
CA THR A 92 6.94 16.11 -4.69
C THR A 92 7.22 16.04 -3.18
N VAL A 93 6.79 17.05 -2.42
CA VAL A 93 6.80 17.08 -0.94
C VAL A 93 6.21 15.79 -0.33
N HIS A 94 5.38 15.10 -1.09
CA HIS A 94 5.02 13.71 -0.89
C HIS A 94 6.09 12.84 -1.55
N THR A 95 7.01 12.31 -0.73
CA THR A 95 7.82 11.17 -1.13
C THR A 95 6.91 10.18 -1.85
N ILE A 96 7.38 9.62 -2.95
CA ILE A 96 6.82 8.40 -3.52
C ILE A 96 7.01 7.30 -2.45
N ARG A 97 6.14 7.27 -1.44
CA ARG A 97 5.45 6.02 -1.15
C ARG A 97 4.54 5.88 -2.36
N ARG A 98 4.89 5.04 -3.33
CA ARG A 98 3.81 4.46 -4.12
C ARG A 98 2.97 3.75 -3.09
N ASP A 99 1.86 4.35 -2.64
CA ASP A 99 0.84 3.57 -1.98
C ASP A 99 0.57 2.44 -2.97
N ALA A 100 0.77 1.19 -2.55
CA ALA A 100 0.53 0.03 -3.40
C ALA A 100 -0.88 0.06 -3.99
N TYR A 101 -1.78 0.81 -3.36
CA TYR A 101 -3.11 1.12 -3.84
C TYR A 101 -3.16 2.15 -4.98
N ASP A 102 -2.46 3.29 -4.88
CA ASP A 102 -2.40 4.28 -5.97
C ASP A 102 -1.74 3.69 -7.21
N GLU A 103 -0.70 2.89 -7.00
CA GLU A 103 -0.02 2.16 -8.08
C GLU A 103 -0.94 1.11 -8.73
N PHE A 104 -1.78 0.44 -7.92
CA PHE A 104 -2.83 -0.44 -8.42
C PHE A 104 -3.80 0.30 -9.34
N LEU A 105 -4.31 1.47 -8.92
CA LEU A 105 -5.25 2.26 -9.71
C LEU A 105 -4.60 2.79 -11.00
N ARG A 106 -3.34 3.21 -10.92
CA ARG A 106 -2.55 3.64 -12.08
C ARG A 106 -2.35 2.49 -13.07
N ARG A 107 -1.97 1.30 -12.59
CA ARG A 107 -1.79 0.11 -13.44
C ARG A 107 -3.09 -0.27 -14.11
N LEU A 108 -4.19 -0.28 -13.37
CA LEU A 108 -5.53 -0.59 -13.89
C LEU A 108 -5.94 0.36 -15.02
N PHE A 109 -5.67 1.66 -14.89
CA PHE A 109 -5.92 2.64 -15.95
C PHE A 109 -5.08 2.38 -17.20
N LEU A 110 -3.79 2.07 -17.03
CA LEU A 110 -2.85 1.92 -18.15
C LEU A 110 -2.98 0.57 -18.87
N SER A 111 -3.23 -0.52 -18.13
CA SER A 111 -3.36 -1.85 -18.71
C SER A 111 -4.73 -2.06 -19.36
N GLY A 112 -5.78 -1.49 -18.77
CA GLY A 112 -7.16 -1.76 -19.18
C GLY A 112 -7.61 -3.20 -18.88
N GLU A 113 -6.89 -3.92 -18.01
CA GLU A 113 -7.27 -5.28 -17.59
C GLU A 113 -8.64 -5.27 -16.92
N TYR A 114 -9.52 -6.20 -17.31
CA TYR A 114 -10.92 -6.27 -16.85
C TYR A 114 -11.80 -5.08 -17.27
N SER A 115 -11.40 -4.30 -18.28
CA SER A 115 -12.25 -3.24 -18.83
C SER A 115 -13.57 -3.77 -19.40
N ASP A 116 -14.67 -3.09 -19.11
CA ASP A 116 -16.03 -3.41 -19.56
C ASP A 116 -16.62 -2.34 -20.51
N ILE A 117 -15.79 -1.34 -20.86
CA ILE A 117 -16.14 -0.30 -21.83
C ILE A 117 -14.93 0.26 -22.57
N THR A 118 -15.09 0.55 -23.86
CA THR A 118 -14.07 1.20 -24.69
C THR A 118 -14.54 2.55 -25.20
N PHE A 119 -13.77 3.60 -24.97
CA PHE A 119 -13.98 4.91 -25.61
C PHE A 119 -13.06 5.05 -26.82
N ILE A 120 -13.59 5.52 -27.94
CA ILE A 120 -12.84 5.75 -29.18
C ILE A 120 -12.87 7.24 -29.49
N ILE A 121 -11.70 7.89 -29.42
CA ILE A 121 -11.53 9.33 -29.61
C ILE A 121 -10.43 9.54 -30.64
N GLN A 122 -10.77 10.16 -31.77
CA GLN A 122 -9.84 10.35 -32.90
C GLN A 122 -9.11 9.05 -33.31
N GLY A 123 -9.80 7.91 -33.22
CA GLY A 123 -9.25 6.58 -33.53
C GLY A 123 -8.45 5.93 -32.40
N ILE A 124 -8.09 6.65 -31.34
CA ILE A 124 -7.41 6.11 -30.16
C ILE A 124 -8.44 5.44 -29.24
N LYS A 125 -8.13 4.21 -28.81
CA LYS A 125 -8.98 3.41 -27.92
C LYS A 125 -8.53 3.55 -26.47
N PHE A 126 -9.47 3.86 -25.59
CA PHE A 126 -9.30 3.89 -24.14
C PHE A 126 -10.14 2.78 -23.51
N LEU A 127 -9.48 1.79 -22.91
CA LEU A 127 -10.11 0.69 -22.18
C LEU A 127 -10.35 1.15 -20.74
N LEU A 128 -11.61 1.23 -20.32
CA LEU A 128 -12.00 1.79 -19.02
C LEU A 128 -13.02 0.89 -18.30
N HIS A 129 -13.28 1.24 -17.04
CA HIS A 129 -14.11 0.49 -16.09
C HIS A 129 -15.33 1.32 -15.71
N ARG A 130 -16.54 0.83 -15.97
CA ARG A 130 -17.79 1.55 -15.65
C ARG A 130 -17.91 1.83 -14.18
N CYS A 131 -17.60 0.85 -13.31
CA CYS A 131 -17.74 0.98 -11.87
C CYS A 131 -16.93 2.16 -11.31
N LEU A 132 -15.68 2.36 -11.77
CA LEU A 132 -14.83 3.47 -11.38
C LEU A 132 -15.36 4.80 -11.91
N LEU A 133 -15.73 4.85 -13.19
CA LEU A 133 -16.27 6.06 -13.80
C LEU A 133 -17.57 6.52 -13.12
N MET A 134 -18.48 5.61 -12.77
CA MET A 134 -19.75 5.95 -12.11
C MET A 134 -19.62 6.25 -10.61
N ALA A 135 -18.61 5.70 -9.95
CA ALA A 135 -18.31 6.02 -8.56
C ALA A 135 -17.85 7.48 -8.46
N ARG A 136 -17.04 7.94 -9.42
CA ARG A 136 -16.42 9.27 -9.41
C ARG A 136 -17.18 10.35 -10.17
N SER A 137 -18.18 10.00 -10.98
CA SER A 137 -18.88 10.94 -11.86
C SER A 137 -20.36 10.61 -12.02
N GLU A 138 -21.19 11.57 -11.60
CA GLU A 138 -22.64 11.52 -11.81
C GLU A 138 -23.00 11.48 -13.31
N TYR A 139 -22.24 12.19 -14.15
CA TYR A 139 -22.45 12.16 -15.59
C TYR A 139 -22.30 10.74 -16.16
N PHE A 140 -21.20 10.05 -15.84
CA PHE A 140 -20.99 8.69 -16.34
C PHE A 140 -22.07 7.74 -15.82
N ARG A 141 -22.47 7.86 -14.54
CA ARG A 141 -23.57 7.10 -13.96
C ARG A 141 -24.87 7.27 -14.75
N GLU A 142 -25.32 8.50 -14.98
CA GLU A 142 -26.53 8.79 -15.76
C GLU A 142 -26.44 8.23 -17.18
N GLN A 143 -25.31 8.41 -17.86
CA GLN A 143 -25.15 7.95 -19.23
C GLN A 143 -25.15 6.42 -19.32
N PHE A 144 -24.51 5.70 -18.38
CA PHE A 144 -24.52 4.24 -18.36
C PHE A 144 -25.88 3.64 -18.02
N ILE A 145 -26.74 4.36 -17.29
CA ILE A 145 -28.12 3.90 -17.05
C ILE A 145 -29.01 4.17 -18.26
N THR A 146 -28.75 5.28 -18.98
CA THR A 146 -29.60 5.75 -20.08
C THR A 146 -29.01 5.37 -21.45
N ARG A 147 -28.28 6.29 -22.08
CA ARG A 147 -27.85 6.23 -23.49
C ARG A 147 -26.85 5.10 -23.78
N TRP A 148 -26.03 4.73 -22.79
CA TRP A 148 -24.91 3.81 -22.94
C TRP A 148 -25.14 2.44 -22.29
N ARG A 149 -26.34 2.16 -21.77
CA ARG A 149 -26.69 0.93 -21.03
C ARG A 149 -26.13 -0.36 -21.64
N ASN A 150 -26.41 -0.58 -22.91
CA ASN A 150 -26.04 -1.82 -23.60
C ASN A 150 -24.87 -1.64 -24.60
N ARG A 151 -24.06 -0.59 -24.44
CA ARG A 151 -22.95 -0.31 -25.35
C ARG A 151 -21.63 -0.74 -24.72
N SER A 152 -20.88 -1.60 -25.40
CA SER A 152 -19.48 -1.92 -25.04
C SER A 152 -18.48 -0.91 -25.58
N GLN A 153 -18.89 -0.12 -26.59
CA GLN A 153 -18.03 0.87 -27.24
C GLN A 153 -18.75 2.22 -27.41
N ILE A 154 -18.04 3.31 -27.11
CA ILE A 154 -18.52 4.68 -27.26
C ILE A 154 -17.55 5.44 -28.17
N VAL A 155 -18.01 5.80 -29.36
CA VAL A 155 -17.26 6.61 -30.31
C VAL A 155 -17.62 8.08 -30.12
N ILE A 156 -16.63 8.92 -29.83
CA ILE A 156 -16.80 10.37 -29.67
C ILE A 156 -16.10 11.06 -30.85
N ASN A 157 -16.85 11.26 -31.93
CA ASN A 157 -16.41 12.00 -33.13
C ASN A 157 -16.72 13.49 -32.98
N LYS A 158 -16.09 14.15 -31.99
CA LYS A 158 -16.11 15.60 -31.89
C LYS A 158 -14.73 16.12 -32.27
N ASP A 159 -14.64 16.88 -33.35
CA ASP A 159 -13.38 17.50 -33.88
C ASP A 159 -12.65 18.39 -32.86
N LYS A 160 -13.27 18.64 -31.70
CA LYS A 160 -12.74 19.45 -30.61
C LYS A 160 -12.27 18.65 -29.40
N LEU A 161 -12.36 17.31 -29.36
CA LEU A 161 -11.89 16.53 -28.21
C LEU A 161 -10.50 15.96 -28.48
N HIS A 162 -9.47 16.49 -27.80
CA HIS A 162 -8.11 16.00 -27.91
C HIS A 162 -7.89 14.75 -27.03
N PRO A 163 -7.28 13.67 -27.55
CA PRO A 163 -7.07 12.43 -26.79
C PRO A 163 -6.29 12.63 -25.48
N LEU A 164 -5.22 13.44 -25.50
CA LEU A 164 -4.43 13.74 -24.30
C LEU A 164 -5.25 14.40 -23.18
N ALA A 165 -6.19 15.29 -23.55
CA ALA A 165 -7.04 15.95 -22.56
C ALA A 165 -8.05 14.97 -21.97
N PHE A 166 -8.57 14.06 -22.78
CA PHE A 166 -9.45 12.99 -22.29
C PHE A 166 -8.69 12.04 -21.36
N GLU A 167 -7.50 11.59 -21.77
CA GLU A 167 -6.63 10.72 -20.97
C GLU A 167 -6.31 11.34 -19.61
N ALA A 168 -5.93 12.63 -19.57
CA ALA A 168 -5.61 13.33 -18.33
C ALA A 168 -6.78 13.38 -17.35
N VAL A 169 -8.01 13.60 -17.84
CA VAL A 169 -9.21 13.62 -17.00
C VAL A 169 -9.59 12.20 -16.54
N MET A 170 -9.45 11.20 -17.40
CA MET A 170 -9.70 9.81 -16.99
C MET A 170 -8.67 9.34 -15.95
N LYS A 171 -7.39 9.69 -16.14
CA LYS A 171 -6.33 9.43 -15.15
C LYS A 171 -6.65 10.05 -13.79
N TYR A 172 -7.18 11.29 -13.78
CA TYR A 172 -7.65 11.94 -12.56
C TYR A 172 -8.82 11.19 -11.90
N ILE A 173 -9.78 10.71 -12.68
CA ILE A 173 -10.90 9.89 -12.16
C ILE A 173 -10.36 8.63 -11.47
N TYR A 174 -9.36 7.96 -12.04
CA TYR A 174 -8.82 6.73 -11.47
C TYR A 174 -7.94 6.98 -10.24
N THR A 175 -7.07 7.97 -10.29
CA THR A 175 -5.94 8.09 -9.35
C THR A 175 -5.97 9.35 -8.50
N GLY A 176 -6.87 10.30 -8.78
CA GLY A 176 -6.84 11.65 -8.20
C GLY A 176 -5.68 12.51 -8.69
N ARG A 177 -4.73 11.94 -9.44
CA ARG A 177 -3.60 12.63 -10.03
C ARG A 177 -3.97 13.18 -11.40
N PHE A 178 -3.69 14.46 -11.62
CA PHE A 178 -3.89 15.11 -12.91
C PHE A 178 -2.55 15.54 -13.49
N GLU A 179 -2.33 15.23 -14.76
CA GLU A 179 -1.12 15.60 -15.49
C GLU A 179 -1.48 15.90 -16.94
N CYS A 180 -1.16 17.09 -17.42
CA CYS A 180 -1.53 17.53 -18.75
C CYS A 180 -0.60 18.63 -19.27
N PRO A 181 -0.29 18.67 -20.59
CA PRO A 181 0.33 19.83 -21.21
C PRO A 181 -0.50 21.10 -21.00
N VAL A 182 0.17 22.24 -20.79
CA VAL A 182 -0.48 23.54 -20.53
C VAL A 182 -1.46 23.93 -21.64
N GLU A 183 -1.15 23.57 -22.89
CA GLU A 183 -1.99 23.81 -24.08
C GLU A 183 -3.35 23.08 -24.04
N CYS A 184 -3.45 21.99 -23.28
CA CYS A 184 -4.65 21.16 -23.18
C CYS A 184 -5.49 21.46 -21.93
N VAL A 185 -5.02 22.34 -21.03
CA VAL A 185 -5.65 22.61 -19.73
C VAL A 185 -7.10 23.11 -19.87
N ASP A 186 -7.35 24.07 -20.77
CA ASP A 186 -8.70 24.60 -21.01
C ASP A 186 -9.67 23.51 -21.49
N MET A 187 -9.16 22.55 -22.28
CA MET A 187 -9.94 21.41 -22.74
C MET A 187 -10.25 20.47 -21.58
N CYS A 188 -9.27 20.16 -20.73
CA CYS A 188 -9.45 19.34 -19.53
C CYS A 188 -10.52 19.92 -18.60
N VAL A 189 -10.49 21.24 -18.36
CA VAL A 189 -11.51 21.92 -17.54
C VAL A 189 -12.91 21.73 -18.14
N ARG A 190 -13.06 21.89 -19.46
CA ARG A 190 -14.35 21.68 -20.14
C ARG A 190 -14.83 20.23 -20.02
N ILE A 191 -13.94 19.25 -20.17
CA ILE A 191 -14.26 17.83 -20.02
C ILE A 191 -14.69 17.56 -18.58
N GLY A 192 -13.93 18.01 -17.57
CA GLY A 192 -14.25 17.77 -16.16
C GLY A 192 -15.58 18.38 -15.73
N VAL A 193 -15.91 19.59 -16.21
CA VAL A 193 -17.22 20.22 -15.97
C VAL A 193 -18.35 19.40 -16.62
N ASN A 194 -18.17 18.95 -17.87
CA ASN A 194 -19.16 18.09 -18.54
C ASN A 194 -19.33 16.74 -17.86
N CYS A 195 -18.24 16.19 -17.30
CA CYS A 195 -18.24 14.98 -16.49
C CYS A 195 -18.77 15.20 -15.07
N LYS A 196 -19.23 16.42 -14.71
CA LYS A 196 -19.72 16.77 -13.38
C LYS A 196 -18.75 16.39 -12.26
N LEU A 197 -17.44 16.61 -12.46
CA LEU A 197 -16.42 16.34 -11.44
C LEU A 197 -16.41 17.47 -10.40
N PRO A 198 -16.74 17.21 -9.12
CA PRO A 198 -16.74 18.24 -8.08
C PRO A 198 -15.31 18.76 -7.84
N GLY A 199 -15.17 20.06 -7.60
CA GLY A 199 -13.89 20.71 -7.28
C GLY A 199 -12.85 20.79 -8.40
N PHE A 200 -12.93 19.93 -9.42
CA PHE A 200 -11.92 19.76 -10.45
C PHE A 200 -11.52 21.05 -11.18
N LYS A 201 -12.52 21.87 -11.55
CA LYS A 201 -12.28 23.16 -12.19
C LYS A 201 -11.45 24.09 -11.30
N VAL A 202 -11.85 24.22 -10.03
CA VAL A 202 -11.19 25.12 -9.06
C VAL A 202 -9.75 24.67 -8.82
N LEU A 203 -9.54 23.35 -8.70
CA LEU A 203 -8.24 22.73 -8.50
C LEU A 203 -7.26 23.06 -9.65
N ILE A 204 -7.71 22.89 -10.90
CA ILE A 204 -6.90 23.18 -12.09
C ILE A 204 -6.63 24.68 -12.24
N GLU A 205 -7.64 25.52 -12.00
CA GLU A 205 -7.48 26.99 -12.07
C GLU A 205 -6.49 27.49 -11.00
N GLU A 206 -6.48 26.91 -9.80
CA GLU A 206 -5.49 27.23 -8.76
C GLU A 206 -4.07 26.78 -9.16
N ALA A 207 -3.91 25.57 -9.68
CA ALA A 207 -2.61 25.06 -10.15
C ALA A 207 -2.07 25.92 -11.31
N THR A 208 -2.92 26.31 -12.24
CA THR A 208 -2.56 27.16 -13.39
C THR A 208 -2.16 28.56 -12.93
N ARG A 209 -2.84 29.14 -11.93
CA ARG A 209 -2.51 30.44 -11.35
C ARG A 209 -1.13 30.42 -10.68
N LYS A 210 -0.81 29.37 -9.92
CA LYS A 210 0.52 29.18 -9.30
C LYS A 210 1.61 29.08 -10.37
N ALA A 211 1.34 28.35 -11.45
CA ALA A 211 2.26 28.25 -12.59
C ALA A 211 2.48 29.60 -13.31
N GLN A 212 1.44 30.42 -13.45
CA GLN A 212 1.54 31.76 -14.04
C GLN A 212 2.35 32.73 -13.16
N ALA A 213 2.10 32.75 -11.84
CA ALA A 213 2.87 33.59 -10.90
C ALA A 213 4.38 33.28 -10.94
N LEU A 214 4.75 32.01 -11.17
CA LEU A 214 6.14 31.58 -11.30
C LEU A 214 6.82 32.12 -12.56
N ARG A 215 6.07 32.28 -13.67
CA ARG A 215 6.56 32.88 -14.93
C ARG A 215 6.82 34.38 -14.79
N GLU A 216 6.05 35.06 -13.95
CA GLU A 216 6.15 36.51 -13.71
C GLU A 216 7.31 36.87 -12.76
N SER A 217 7.75 35.92 -11.93
CA SER A 217 8.96 36.02 -11.11
C SER A 217 10.22 35.99 -12.00
N LYS A 218 10.91 37.12 -12.13
CA LYS A 218 12.02 37.41 -13.08
C LYS A 218 13.31 36.57 -12.93
N GLN A 219 13.27 35.39 -12.33
CA GLN A 219 14.44 34.51 -12.20
C GLN A 219 14.41 33.41 -13.28
N ARG A 220 15.04 33.72 -14.42
CA ARG A 220 15.27 32.86 -15.61
C ARG A 220 14.02 32.60 -16.47
N ALA A 221 14.27 32.33 -17.75
CA ALA A 221 13.26 31.95 -18.74
C ALA A 221 12.68 30.56 -18.44
N ILE A 222 11.84 30.47 -17.40
CA ILE A 222 11.17 29.22 -17.01
C ILE A 222 9.92 29.08 -17.88
N GLN A 223 9.94 28.13 -18.81
CA GLN A 223 8.76 27.74 -19.58
C GLN A 223 8.04 26.59 -18.89
N VAL A 224 6.86 26.86 -18.32
CA VAL A 224 6.00 25.80 -17.79
C VAL A 224 5.36 25.06 -18.98
N THR A 225 5.67 23.77 -19.13
CA THR A 225 5.15 22.91 -20.22
C THR A 225 4.02 22.01 -19.76
N MET A 226 4.04 21.59 -18.49
CA MET A 226 3.10 20.64 -17.90
C MET A 226 2.46 21.23 -16.63
N VAL A 227 1.19 20.92 -16.44
CA VAL A 227 0.49 21.11 -15.17
C VAL A 227 0.34 19.75 -14.51
N VAL A 228 0.86 19.63 -13.29
CA VAL A 228 0.76 18.42 -12.47
C VAL A 228 0.06 18.78 -11.17
N ILE A 229 -0.91 17.96 -10.79
CA ILE A 229 -1.63 18.03 -9.53
C ILE A 229 -1.55 16.64 -8.91
N GLU A 230 -0.94 16.57 -7.74
CA GLU A 230 -0.89 15.35 -6.95
C GLU A 230 -2.12 15.24 -6.06
N PRO A 231 -2.59 14.01 -5.77
CA PRO A 231 -3.67 13.80 -4.80
C PRO A 231 -3.21 14.29 -3.41
N ASP A 232 -4.07 15.04 -2.73
CA ASP A 232 -3.78 15.57 -1.39
C ASP A 232 -3.87 14.45 -0.35
N THR A 233 -2.74 13.89 0.06
CA THR A 233 -2.67 12.84 1.09
C THR A 233 -2.88 13.37 2.51
N SER A 234 -2.96 14.69 2.70
CA SER A 234 -2.97 15.34 4.01
C SER A 234 -4.36 15.81 4.46
N ARG A 235 -5.29 16.02 3.53
CA ARG A 235 -6.65 16.49 3.82
C ARG A 235 -7.69 15.36 3.73
N CYS A 236 -7.85 14.62 4.82
CA CYS A 236 -8.99 13.69 5.01
C CYS A 236 -10.35 14.39 5.22
N ARG A 237 -10.57 15.59 4.66
CA ARG A 237 -11.82 16.36 4.82
C ARG A 237 -12.25 16.95 3.49
N GLY A 238 -12.89 16.12 2.66
CA GLY A 238 -13.57 16.54 1.44
C GLY A 238 -14.07 15.35 0.64
N SER A 239 -15.24 15.50 0.00
CA SER A 239 -15.89 14.53 -0.91
C SER A 239 -15.14 14.34 -2.24
N GLU A 240 -13.84 14.61 -2.28
CA GLU A 240 -13.00 14.60 -3.50
C GLU A 240 -11.92 13.51 -3.43
N ASN A 241 -11.88 12.75 -2.33
CA ASN A 241 -10.92 11.69 -2.13
C ASN A 241 -11.35 10.41 -2.87
N VAL A 242 -10.49 9.92 -3.76
CA VAL A 242 -10.66 8.64 -4.48
C VAL A 242 -11.03 7.52 -3.51
N GLY A 243 -10.39 7.48 -2.34
CA GLY A 243 -10.64 6.46 -1.33
C GLY A 243 -12.06 6.46 -0.78
N GLU A 244 -12.70 7.62 -0.66
CA GLU A 244 -14.09 7.74 -0.18
C GLU A 244 -15.09 7.22 -1.22
N ASP A 245 -14.91 7.61 -2.49
CA ASP A 245 -15.79 7.15 -3.57
C ASP A 245 -15.68 5.63 -3.78
N LEU A 246 -14.48 5.06 -3.61
CA LEU A 246 -14.26 3.61 -3.70
C LEU A 246 -14.72 2.87 -2.45
N ARG A 247 -14.72 3.54 -1.28
CA ARG A 247 -15.36 3.04 -0.07
C ARG A 247 -16.87 2.92 -0.24
N GLU A 248 -17.52 3.89 -0.86
CA GLU A 248 -18.96 3.81 -1.20
C GLU A 248 -19.24 2.65 -2.16
N LEU A 249 -18.40 2.48 -3.19
CA LEU A 249 -18.49 1.35 -4.11
C LEU A 249 -18.33 0.00 -3.39
N ALA A 250 -17.43 -0.08 -2.40
CA ALA A 250 -17.28 -1.25 -1.55
C ALA A 250 -18.56 -1.55 -0.76
N GLN A 251 -19.16 -0.54 -0.10
CA GLN A 251 -20.41 -0.70 0.67
C GLN A 251 -21.58 -1.16 -0.19
N ALA A 252 -21.66 -0.70 -1.45
CA ALA A 252 -22.66 -1.16 -2.40
C ALA A 252 -22.49 -2.65 -2.78
N SER A 253 -21.28 -3.18 -2.64
CA SER A 253 -20.95 -4.59 -2.92
C SER A 253 -21.29 -5.53 -1.76
N LEU A 254 -21.57 -5.00 -0.57
CA LEU A 254 -21.90 -5.75 0.63
C LEU A 254 -23.41 -5.97 0.79
N PRO A 255 -23.83 -7.12 1.36
CA PRO A 255 -25.19 -7.32 1.86
C PRO A 255 -25.59 -6.18 2.82
N PRO A 256 -26.86 -5.70 2.80
CA PRO A 256 -27.31 -4.61 3.65
C PRO A 256 -27.01 -4.79 5.15
N GLN A 257 -27.03 -6.03 5.64
CA GLN A 257 -26.79 -6.40 7.03
C GLN A 257 -25.32 -6.29 7.45
N LEU A 258 -24.39 -6.36 6.49
CA LEU A 258 -22.94 -6.38 6.73
C LEU A 258 -22.27 -5.05 6.32
N ARG A 259 -23.06 -4.02 6.00
CA ARG A 259 -22.53 -2.69 5.69
C ARG A 259 -21.86 -2.10 6.92
N LEU A 260 -20.58 -1.77 6.79
CA LEU A 260 -19.75 -1.32 7.90
C LEU A 260 -20.06 0.13 8.33
N TRP A 261 -20.74 0.91 7.49
CA TRP A 261 -21.16 2.28 7.80
C TRP A 261 -22.60 2.56 7.32
N PRO A 262 -23.35 3.44 8.02
CA PRO A 262 -24.59 4.00 7.48
C PRO A 262 -24.26 4.86 6.25
N THR A 263 -24.44 4.32 5.06
CA THR A 263 -24.32 5.10 3.82
C THR A 263 -25.56 5.99 3.66
N ALA A 264 -25.37 7.30 3.78
CA ALA A 264 -26.09 8.22 2.92
C ALA A 264 -25.22 8.38 1.67
N MET A 265 -25.43 7.56 0.64
CA MET A 265 -24.97 7.96 -0.68
C MET A 265 -25.50 9.38 -0.90
N PRO A 266 -24.69 10.38 -1.28
CA PRO A 266 -25.22 11.71 -1.59
C PRO A 266 -26.30 11.68 -2.69
N PHE A 267 -26.39 10.56 -3.42
CA PHE A 267 -27.29 10.33 -4.55
C PHE A 267 -28.04 8.99 -4.40
N ASN A 268 -28.65 8.80 -3.23
CA ASN A 268 -29.31 7.58 -2.77
C ASN A 268 -30.49 7.16 -3.69
N GLN A 269 -30.25 6.17 -4.55
CA GLN A 269 -31.19 5.14 -5.05
C GLN A 269 -30.50 4.36 -6.18
N MET A 270 -29.80 3.29 -5.84
CA MET A 270 -29.48 2.24 -6.82
C MET A 270 -30.20 0.97 -6.40
N GLU A 271 -30.83 0.32 -7.38
CA GLU A 271 -31.54 -0.96 -7.29
C GLU A 271 -30.69 -2.03 -6.56
N ASP A 272 -31.33 -3.09 -6.09
CA ASP A 272 -30.77 -4.15 -5.21
C ASP A 272 -29.48 -4.84 -5.71
N THR A 273 -29.01 -4.55 -6.92
CA THR A 273 -27.71 -4.99 -7.44
C THR A 273 -26.76 -3.80 -7.65
N PRO A 274 -25.54 -3.81 -7.09
CA PRO A 274 -24.52 -2.83 -7.44
C PRO A 274 -24.26 -2.89 -8.95
N ALA A 275 -24.28 -1.71 -9.59
CA ALA A 275 -24.30 -1.63 -11.04
C ALA A 275 -22.99 -2.18 -11.64
N PHE A 276 -23.13 -3.07 -12.62
CA PHE A 276 -22.02 -3.71 -13.35
C PHE A 276 -21.14 -4.65 -12.52
N ALA A 277 -21.64 -5.18 -11.40
CA ALA A 277 -21.03 -6.35 -10.78
C ALA A 277 -20.91 -7.49 -11.80
N ASP A 278 -19.73 -8.09 -11.90
CA ASP A 278 -19.39 -9.14 -12.86
C ASP A 278 -19.02 -10.48 -12.17
N ILE A 279 -19.12 -10.52 -10.84
CA ILE A 279 -18.97 -11.71 -10.00
C ILE A 279 -19.83 -11.62 -8.73
N CYS A 280 -20.35 -12.76 -8.28
CA CYS A 280 -21.02 -12.90 -6.99
C CYS A 280 -20.26 -13.89 -6.10
N PHE A 281 -19.94 -13.50 -4.87
CA PHE A 281 -19.43 -14.41 -3.85
C PHE A 281 -20.53 -14.77 -2.87
N VAL A 282 -20.66 -16.05 -2.52
CA VAL A 282 -21.59 -16.54 -1.50
C VAL A 282 -20.80 -17.01 -0.29
N VAL A 283 -21.04 -16.37 0.86
CA VAL A 283 -20.37 -16.67 2.14
C VAL A 283 -21.42 -16.75 3.23
N GLU A 284 -21.53 -17.88 3.93
CA GLU A 284 -22.57 -18.14 4.95
C GLU A 284 -24.01 -17.83 4.47
N GLY A 285 -24.28 -18.04 3.18
CA GLY A 285 -25.57 -17.75 2.56
C GLY A 285 -25.79 -16.28 2.18
N TYR A 286 -24.90 -15.37 2.55
CA TYR A 286 -24.90 -13.98 2.11
C TYR A 286 -24.32 -13.82 0.71
N ARG A 287 -24.92 -12.94 -0.10
CA ARG A 287 -24.51 -12.66 -1.48
C ARG A 287 -23.75 -11.34 -1.57
N PHE A 288 -22.50 -11.40 -2.01
CA PHE A 288 -21.63 -10.25 -2.22
C PHE A 288 -21.46 -10.00 -3.72
N MET A 289 -22.04 -8.90 -4.20
CA MET A 289 -22.05 -8.55 -5.62
C MET A 289 -20.85 -7.65 -5.91
N CYS A 290 -19.84 -8.18 -6.59
CA CYS A 290 -18.49 -7.61 -6.65
C CYS A 290 -17.99 -7.40 -8.09
N HIS A 291 -16.83 -6.75 -8.20
CA HIS A 291 -16.13 -6.51 -9.46
C HIS A 291 -14.79 -7.25 -9.46
N LYS A 292 -14.57 -8.15 -10.43
CA LYS A 292 -13.39 -9.02 -10.55
C LYS A 292 -12.07 -8.26 -10.49
N MET A 293 -12.03 -7.04 -11.05
CA MET A 293 -10.81 -6.23 -11.12
C MET A 293 -10.15 -6.03 -9.75
N PHE A 294 -10.92 -5.80 -8.69
CA PHE A 294 -10.34 -5.56 -7.35
C PHE A 294 -9.73 -6.83 -6.76
N PHE A 295 -10.36 -7.98 -7.00
CA PHE A 295 -9.91 -9.27 -6.49
C PHE A 295 -8.69 -9.78 -7.27
N CYS A 296 -8.80 -9.88 -8.60
CA CYS A 296 -7.72 -10.39 -9.44
C CYS A 296 -6.45 -9.52 -9.41
N THR A 297 -6.59 -8.22 -9.22
CA THR A 297 -5.44 -7.31 -9.29
C THR A 297 -4.72 -7.17 -7.96
N ARG A 298 -5.41 -7.45 -6.84
CA ARG A 298 -4.90 -7.24 -5.48
C ARG A 298 -4.74 -8.52 -4.65
N SER A 299 -5.15 -9.66 -5.18
CA SER A 299 -4.96 -10.99 -4.59
C SER A 299 -4.55 -11.98 -5.67
N GLU A 300 -3.38 -12.60 -5.50
CA GLU A 300 -2.91 -13.62 -6.43
C GLU A 300 -3.74 -14.90 -6.34
N TYR A 301 -4.29 -15.19 -5.15
CA TYR A 301 -5.23 -16.29 -4.94
C TYR A 301 -6.47 -16.11 -5.82
N PHE A 302 -7.15 -14.96 -5.70
CA PHE A 302 -8.34 -14.70 -6.51
C PHE A 302 -7.99 -14.58 -7.99
N ARG A 303 -6.80 -14.04 -8.34
CA ARG A 303 -6.36 -14.04 -9.74
C ARG A 303 -6.26 -15.45 -10.31
N ALA A 304 -5.63 -16.37 -9.59
CA ALA A 304 -5.51 -17.76 -10.02
C ALA A 304 -6.89 -18.43 -10.10
N LEU A 305 -7.68 -18.30 -9.04
CA LEU A 305 -9.01 -18.88 -8.91
C LEU A 305 -9.99 -18.41 -10.00
N LEU A 306 -9.93 -17.13 -10.40
CA LEU A 306 -10.87 -16.54 -11.36
C LEU A 306 -10.39 -16.62 -12.81
N LEU A 307 -9.12 -16.94 -13.05
CA LEU A 307 -8.55 -17.15 -14.39
C LEU A 307 -8.55 -18.62 -14.81
N ASP A 308 -8.34 -19.55 -13.87
CA ASP A 308 -8.50 -20.97 -14.15
C ASP A 308 -9.99 -21.29 -14.29
N HIS A 309 -10.39 -21.99 -15.35
CA HIS A 309 -11.78 -22.14 -15.77
C HIS A 309 -12.68 -22.61 -14.63
N PHE A 310 -13.40 -21.68 -13.98
CA PHE A 310 -14.25 -21.83 -12.79
C PHE A 310 -14.94 -23.21 -12.66
N HIS A 311 -14.22 -24.21 -12.14
CA HIS A 311 -14.78 -25.54 -11.98
C HIS A 311 -15.88 -25.57 -10.90
N GLU A 312 -15.86 -24.58 -10.00
CA GLU A 312 -16.79 -24.41 -8.87
C GLU A 312 -17.87 -23.36 -9.12
N SER A 313 -17.90 -22.68 -10.28
CA SER A 313 -18.97 -21.69 -10.52
C SER A 313 -20.30 -22.40 -10.65
N VAL A 314 -21.24 -22.04 -9.77
CA VAL A 314 -22.61 -22.52 -9.86
C VAL A 314 -23.36 -21.62 -10.85
N ASN A 315 -24.02 -22.22 -11.83
CA ASN A 315 -24.98 -21.51 -12.68
C ASN A 315 -26.24 -21.22 -11.84
N ASP A 316 -26.29 -20.05 -11.21
CA ASP A 316 -27.50 -19.56 -10.56
C ASP A 316 -28.48 -19.06 -11.64
N PRO A 317 -29.71 -19.61 -11.74
CA PRO A 317 -30.68 -19.20 -12.75
C PRO A 317 -31.12 -17.73 -12.62
N ASP A 318 -30.99 -17.14 -11.43
CA ASP A 318 -31.40 -15.76 -11.16
C ASP A 318 -30.30 -14.74 -11.50
N LEU A 319 -29.05 -15.18 -11.62
CA LEU A 319 -27.89 -14.31 -11.86
C LEU A 319 -27.21 -14.62 -13.20
N LYS A 320 -27.04 -13.59 -14.03
CA LYS A 320 -26.31 -13.69 -15.31
C LYS A 320 -24.78 -13.59 -15.15
N ILE A 321 -24.29 -13.68 -13.93
CA ILE A 321 -22.87 -13.51 -13.58
C ILE A 321 -22.39 -14.76 -12.82
N PRO A 322 -21.10 -15.11 -12.90
CA PRO A 322 -20.56 -16.27 -12.18
C PRO A 322 -20.75 -16.11 -10.67
N VAL A 323 -21.21 -17.18 -10.04
CA VAL A 323 -21.39 -17.29 -8.58
C VAL A 323 -20.35 -18.25 -8.02
N LEU A 324 -19.59 -17.80 -7.04
CA LEU A 324 -18.57 -18.59 -6.36
C LEU A 324 -18.90 -18.68 -4.86
N THR A 325 -18.94 -19.89 -4.32
CA THR A 325 -19.17 -20.11 -2.89
C THR A 325 -17.81 -20.24 -2.18
N LEU A 326 -17.58 -19.44 -1.14
CA LEU A 326 -16.40 -19.58 -0.30
C LEU A 326 -16.79 -20.32 0.98
N HIS A 327 -15.98 -21.31 1.35
CA HIS A 327 -16.11 -22.09 2.57
C HIS A 327 -15.07 -21.64 3.60
N GLU A 328 -15.31 -21.93 4.88
CA GLU A 328 -14.37 -21.66 5.98
C GLU A 328 -14.06 -20.18 6.27
N LEU A 329 -15.00 -19.29 5.91
CA LEU A 329 -14.89 -17.86 6.18
C LEU A 329 -16.22 -17.31 6.68
N THR A 330 -16.18 -16.45 7.70
CA THR A 330 -17.38 -15.75 8.16
C THR A 330 -17.72 -14.59 7.22
N ALA A 331 -19.01 -14.27 7.10
CA ALA A 331 -19.45 -13.20 6.22
C ALA A 331 -18.93 -11.82 6.68
N GLU A 332 -18.72 -11.63 7.98
CA GLU A 332 -18.13 -10.40 8.55
C GLU A 332 -16.67 -10.21 8.13
N VAL A 333 -15.85 -11.27 8.23
CA VAL A 333 -14.44 -11.22 7.81
C VAL A 333 -14.34 -10.99 6.31
N PHE A 334 -15.21 -11.63 5.52
CA PHE A 334 -15.25 -11.39 4.08
C PHE A 334 -15.67 -9.94 3.75
N ALA A 335 -16.59 -9.34 4.50
CA ALA A 335 -16.96 -7.94 4.31
C ALA A 335 -15.78 -7.00 4.55
N ILE A 336 -14.93 -7.27 5.55
CA ILE A 336 -13.69 -6.51 5.81
C ILE A 336 -12.70 -6.69 4.67
N LEU A 337 -12.55 -7.92 4.15
CA LEU A 337 -11.70 -8.22 3.00
C LEU A 337 -12.14 -7.45 1.75
N VAL A 338 -13.44 -7.49 1.42
CA VAL A 338 -14.04 -6.74 0.30
C VAL A 338 -13.78 -5.25 0.47
N HIS A 339 -14.02 -4.71 1.67
CA HIS A 339 -13.76 -3.30 1.97
C HIS A 339 -12.30 -2.92 1.68
N TYR A 340 -11.36 -3.71 2.20
CA TYR A 340 -9.93 -3.46 2.00
C TYR A 340 -9.51 -3.52 0.53
N LEU A 341 -9.99 -4.50 -0.23
CA LEU A 341 -9.66 -4.65 -1.65
C LEU A 341 -10.12 -3.43 -2.45
N TYR A 342 -11.25 -2.82 -2.07
CA TYR A 342 -11.80 -1.68 -2.76
C TYR A 342 -11.20 -0.35 -2.36
N CYS A 343 -10.79 -0.11 -1.11
CA CYS A 343 -10.39 1.22 -0.64
C CYS A 343 -9.05 1.30 0.13
N ASN A 344 -8.32 0.19 0.30
CA ASN A 344 -7.07 0.11 1.07
C ASN A 344 -7.18 0.44 2.57
N GLN A 345 -8.40 0.53 3.10
CA GLN A 345 -8.67 0.80 4.50
C GLN A 345 -9.25 -0.43 5.18
N THR A 346 -9.01 -0.55 6.48
CA THR A 346 -9.47 -1.68 7.29
C THR A 346 -10.14 -1.21 8.54
N ILE A 347 -11.19 -1.92 8.92
CA ILE A 347 -11.89 -1.71 10.17
C ILE A 347 -11.78 -3.01 10.93
N VAL A 348 -10.76 -3.10 11.77
CA VAL A 348 -10.45 -4.28 12.59
C VAL A 348 -10.66 -3.95 14.06
N SER A 349 -11.11 -4.93 14.82
CA SER A 349 -11.27 -4.90 16.28
C SER A 349 -10.37 -5.95 16.92
N MET A 350 -10.20 -5.93 18.24
CA MET A 350 -9.44 -6.98 18.94
C MET A 350 -10.08 -8.36 18.81
N GLU A 351 -11.39 -8.43 18.57
CA GLU A 351 -12.15 -9.68 18.48
C GLU A 351 -11.95 -10.36 17.12
N ASN A 352 -11.90 -9.58 16.03
CA ASN A 352 -11.81 -10.13 14.67
C ASN A 352 -10.41 -10.03 14.04
N ALA A 353 -9.45 -9.35 14.69
CA ALA A 353 -8.13 -9.12 14.10
C ALA A 353 -7.41 -10.41 13.69
N THR A 354 -7.51 -11.46 14.49
CA THR A 354 -6.91 -12.77 14.22
C THR A 354 -7.55 -13.42 13.00
N ASP A 355 -8.88 -13.48 12.94
CA ASP A 355 -9.61 -14.10 11.82
C ASP A 355 -9.38 -13.34 10.51
N VAL A 356 -9.35 -12.00 10.56
CA VAL A 356 -9.03 -11.15 9.41
C VAL A 356 -7.58 -11.38 8.97
N MET A 357 -6.64 -11.56 9.90
CA MET A 357 -5.25 -11.86 9.58
C MET A 357 -5.10 -13.24 8.92
N MET A 358 -5.79 -14.26 9.42
CA MET A 358 -5.86 -15.59 8.82
C MET A 358 -6.41 -15.54 7.40
N ALA A 359 -7.55 -14.85 7.20
CA ALA A 359 -8.13 -14.66 5.88
C ALA A 359 -7.19 -13.89 4.94
N ALA A 360 -6.55 -12.84 5.43
CA ALA A 360 -5.60 -12.07 4.63
C ALA A 360 -4.40 -12.91 4.17
N ASP A 361 -3.93 -13.85 4.99
CA ASP A 361 -2.87 -14.78 4.61
C ASP A 361 -3.38 -15.83 3.61
N MET A 362 -4.51 -16.48 3.90
CA MET A 362 -5.15 -17.48 3.04
C MET A 362 -5.44 -16.94 1.63
N TYR A 363 -5.98 -15.73 1.53
CA TYR A 363 -6.31 -15.08 0.26
C TYR A 363 -5.15 -14.27 -0.34
N LEU A 364 -3.93 -14.39 0.19
CA LEU A 364 -2.72 -13.72 -0.31
C LEU A 364 -2.89 -12.20 -0.47
N VAL A 365 -3.35 -11.55 0.61
CA VAL A 365 -3.55 -10.10 0.73
C VAL A 365 -2.57 -9.53 1.77
N PRO A 366 -1.27 -9.43 1.45
CA PRO A 366 -0.23 -9.06 2.43
C PRO A 366 -0.38 -7.64 2.98
N GLY A 367 -1.00 -6.73 2.22
CA GLY A 367 -1.29 -5.38 2.69
C GLY A 367 -2.28 -5.36 3.86
N LEU A 368 -3.35 -6.17 3.80
CA LEU A 368 -4.31 -6.35 4.88
C LEU A 368 -3.65 -7.00 6.10
N LYS A 369 -2.87 -8.06 5.88
CA LYS A 369 -2.10 -8.76 6.92
C LYS A 369 -1.21 -7.80 7.70
N ARG A 370 -0.49 -6.92 7.00
CA ARG A 370 0.35 -5.88 7.62
C ARG A 370 -0.48 -4.83 8.39
N GLN A 371 -1.63 -4.42 7.89
CA GLN A 371 -2.50 -3.47 8.60
C GLN A 371 -3.06 -4.08 9.90
N CYS A 372 -3.44 -5.37 9.90
CA CYS A 372 -3.78 -6.09 11.12
C CYS A 372 -2.61 -6.12 12.11
N GLY A 373 -1.39 -6.38 11.63
CA GLY A 373 -0.19 -6.36 12.49
C GLY A 373 0.07 -4.99 13.12
N VAL A 374 -0.04 -3.91 12.33
CA VAL A 374 0.09 -2.54 12.86
C VAL A 374 -0.99 -2.22 13.90
N PHE A 375 -2.22 -2.66 13.68
CA PHE A 375 -3.32 -2.46 14.63
C PHE A 375 -3.04 -3.18 15.96
N LEU A 376 -2.64 -4.46 15.91
CA LEU A 376 -2.28 -5.23 17.11
C LEU A 376 -1.12 -4.59 17.87
N GLY A 377 -0.07 -4.15 17.15
CA GLY A 377 1.09 -3.46 17.71
C GLY A 377 0.72 -2.17 18.46
N GLN A 378 -0.27 -1.42 17.97
CA GLN A 378 -0.79 -0.22 18.65
C GLN A 378 -1.64 -0.52 19.90
N LYS A 379 -2.12 -1.74 20.04
CA LYS A 379 -3.01 -2.20 21.12
C LYS A 379 -2.35 -3.19 22.07
N LEU A 380 -1.01 -3.29 22.04
CA LEU A 380 -0.24 -4.15 22.93
C LEU A 380 -0.44 -3.79 24.40
N ASN A 381 -0.64 -4.82 25.21
CA ASN A 381 -0.75 -4.78 26.65
C ASN A 381 -0.21 -6.10 27.24
N THR A 382 -0.11 -6.16 28.57
CA THR A 382 0.43 -7.33 29.27
C THR A 382 -0.40 -8.60 29.10
N SER A 383 -1.69 -8.50 28.79
CA SER A 383 -2.56 -9.68 28.59
C SER A 383 -2.59 -10.19 27.15
N ASN A 384 -2.12 -9.43 26.16
CA ASN A 384 -2.18 -9.85 24.76
C ASN A 384 -0.81 -9.97 24.07
N VAL A 385 0.27 -9.47 24.67
CA VAL A 385 1.59 -9.43 24.01
C VAL A 385 2.12 -10.81 23.64
N ILE A 386 1.88 -11.83 24.48
CA ILE A 386 2.33 -13.21 24.23
C ILE A 386 1.54 -13.85 23.07
N ILE A 387 0.24 -13.61 22.99
CA ILE A 387 -0.57 -14.04 21.85
C ILE A 387 -0.12 -13.30 20.58
N CYS A 388 0.13 -11.99 20.67
CA CYS A 388 0.55 -11.18 19.53
C CYS A 388 1.92 -11.61 18.97
N ILE A 389 2.89 -11.98 19.81
CA ILE A 389 4.19 -12.48 19.32
C ILE A 389 4.06 -13.86 18.67
N LYS A 390 3.24 -14.77 19.23
CA LYS A 390 2.93 -16.07 18.62
C LYS A 390 2.30 -15.88 17.23
N LEU A 391 1.34 -14.94 17.11
CA LEU A 391 0.75 -14.57 15.82
C LEU A 391 1.79 -13.93 14.87
N ALA A 392 2.65 -13.05 15.38
CA ALA A 392 3.68 -12.39 14.57
C ALA A 392 4.62 -13.42 13.93
N ARG A 393 5.06 -14.42 14.69
CA ARG A 393 5.90 -15.53 14.21
C ARG A 393 5.15 -16.40 13.19
N MET A 394 3.93 -16.82 13.52
CA MET A 394 3.08 -17.65 12.66
C MET A 394 2.85 -17.00 11.28
N PHE A 395 2.57 -15.70 11.24
CA PHE A 395 2.26 -14.96 10.01
C PHE A 395 3.47 -14.25 9.38
N GLN A 396 4.66 -14.43 9.94
CA GLN A 396 5.93 -13.83 9.50
C GLN A 396 5.85 -12.29 9.44
N LEU A 397 5.49 -11.67 10.56
CA LEU A 397 5.33 -10.22 10.73
C LEU A 397 6.46 -9.66 11.63
N PRO A 398 7.68 -9.47 11.12
CA PRO A 398 8.86 -9.12 11.93
C PRO A 398 8.71 -7.79 12.66
N ARG A 399 7.97 -6.82 12.09
CA ARG A 399 7.71 -5.54 12.76
C ARG A 399 6.79 -5.67 13.98
N LEU A 400 5.82 -6.59 13.94
CA LEU A 400 4.95 -6.82 15.09
C LEU A 400 5.72 -7.60 16.16
N GLU A 401 6.54 -8.56 15.75
CA GLU A 401 7.43 -9.32 16.65
C GLU A 401 8.36 -8.39 17.42
N ASP A 402 9.11 -7.54 16.73
CA ASP A 402 9.98 -6.50 17.33
C ASP A 402 9.20 -5.58 18.29
N GLN A 403 7.99 -5.15 17.91
CA GLN A 403 7.13 -4.35 18.80
C GLN A 403 6.70 -5.12 20.05
N CYS A 404 6.41 -6.41 19.95
CA CYS A 404 6.04 -7.25 21.09
C CYS A 404 7.24 -7.41 22.04
N VAL A 405 8.43 -7.71 21.51
CA VAL A 405 9.63 -7.86 22.34
C VAL A 405 10.02 -6.54 23.00
N ALA A 406 10.00 -5.43 22.25
CA ALA A 406 10.24 -4.10 22.82
C ALA A 406 9.24 -3.77 23.95
N TYR A 407 7.96 -4.16 23.79
CA TYR A 407 6.95 -4.00 24.83
C TYR A 407 7.26 -4.86 26.07
N MET A 408 7.65 -6.12 25.88
CA MET A 408 8.00 -7.04 26.97
C MET A 408 9.25 -6.56 27.73
N ALA A 409 10.32 -6.17 27.03
CA ALA A 409 11.54 -5.62 27.62
C ALA A 409 11.27 -4.36 28.46
N LYS A 410 10.36 -3.50 28.01
CA LYS A 410 9.94 -2.30 28.75
C LYS A 410 9.17 -2.64 30.03
N ASN A 411 8.33 -3.67 30.00
CA ASN A 411 7.43 -4.07 31.10
C ASN A 411 7.88 -5.37 31.79
N LEU A 412 9.17 -5.69 31.76
CA LEU A 412 9.72 -6.98 32.17
C LEU A 412 9.24 -7.43 33.56
N ASP A 413 9.20 -6.53 34.54
CA ASP A 413 8.78 -6.85 35.91
C ASP A 413 7.36 -7.45 36.00
N GLN A 414 6.44 -7.01 35.13
CA GLN A 414 5.08 -7.56 35.06
C GLN A 414 5.04 -8.86 34.26
N MET A 415 6.01 -9.06 33.35
CA MET A 415 6.07 -10.22 32.47
C MET A 415 6.74 -11.43 33.10
N LEU A 416 7.68 -11.23 34.03
CA LEU A 416 8.30 -12.32 34.79
C LEU A 416 7.32 -13.11 35.67
N VAL A 417 6.10 -12.59 35.91
CA VAL A 417 5.05 -13.28 36.68
C VAL A 417 4.07 -14.02 35.76
N ASN A 418 4.20 -13.85 34.44
CA ASN A 418 3.26 -14.42 33.48
C ASN A 418 3.70 -15.83 33.07
N GLU A 419 2.92 -16.85 33.46
CA GLU A 419 3.13 -18.26 33.09
C GLU A 419 3.21 -18.45 31.56
N GLU A 420 2.47 -17.66 30.77
CA GLU A 420 2.51 -17.78 29.30
C GLU A 420 3.87 -17.37 28.70
N LEU A 421 4.64 -16.52 29.39
CA LEU A 421 5.99 -16.17 28.98
C LEU A 421 6.96 -17.32 29.26
N GLU A 422 6.83 -18.01 30.39
CA GLU A 422 7.63 -19.19 30.72
C GLU A 422 7.42 -20.28 29.67
N GLU A 423 6.17 -20.55 29.29
CA GLU A 423 5.85 -21.51 28.23
C GLU A 423 6.49 -21.13 26.88
N LEU A 424 6.51 -19.83 26.55
CA LEU A 424 7.14 -19.35 25.32
C LEU A 424 8.65 -19.57 25.35
N ILE A 425 9.32 -19.28 26.47
CA ILE A 425 10.76 -19.49 26.64
C ILE A 425 11.10 -20.98 26.56
N ILE A 426 10.32 -21.85 27.20
CA ILE A 426 10.50 -23.30 27.15
C ILE A 426 10.34 -23.81 25.71
N SER A 427 9.33 -23.32 24.99
CA SER A 427 9.12 -23.67 23.59
C SER A 427 10.31 -23.27 22.70
N ASP A 428 10.79 -22.03 22.84
CA ASP A 428 11.95 -21.54 22.08
C ASP A 428 13.24 -22.31 22.43
N ALA A 429 13.45 -22.65 23.71
CA ALA A 429 14.57 -23.46 24.15
C ALA A 429 14.52 -24.90 23.60
N ALA A 430 13.32 -25.48 23.49
CA ALA A 430 13.15 -26.80 22.88
C ALA A 430 13.52 -26.81 21.39
N GLU A 431 13.18 -25.76 20.63
CA GLU A 431 13.57 -25.62 19.22
C GLU A 431 15.09 -25.53 19.04
N VAL A 432 15.79 -24.92 20.00
CA VAL A 432 17.24 -24.76 20.04
C VAL A 432 17.96 -26.08 20.36
N SER A 433 17.41 -26.92 21.24
CA SER A 433 18.03 -28.20 21.65
C SER A 433 18.28 -29.20 20.50
N GLY A 434 17.63 -29.01 19.34
CA GLY A 434 17.86 -29.79 18.11
C GLY A 434 19.00 -29.28 17.21
N ARG A 435 19.57 -28.12 17.52
CA ARG A 435 20.71 -27.49 16.83
C ARG A 435 21.92 -27.46 17.79
N GLN A 436 23.12 -27.26 17.26
CA GLN A 436 24.39 -27.46 17.98
C GLN A 436 24.52 -26.61 19.26
N GLU A 437 25.49 -26.95 20.13
CA GLU A 437 25.81 -26.38 21.46
C GLU A 437 26.00 -24.84 21.56
N THR A 438 25.75 -24.07 20.51
CA THR A 438 25.96 -22.61 20.47
C THR A 438 24.71 -21.79 20.16
N ASP A 439 23.56 -22.43 19.94
CA ASP A 439 22.32 -21.71 19.66
C ASP A 439 21.72 -21.20 20.99
N THR A 440 21.48 -19.89 21.06
CA THR A 440 20.86 -19.20 22.19
C THR A 440 19.34 -19.15 22.03
N VAL A 441 18.61 -19.05 23.14
CA VAL A 441 17.15 -18.93 23.12
C VAL A 441 16.74 -17.61 22.46
N THR A 442 16.02 -17.68 21.33
CA THR A 442 15.72 -16.54 20.46
C THR A 442 15.04 -15.39 21.18
N ILE A 443 13.95 -15.65 21.91
CA ILE A 443 13.23 -14.61 22.66
C ILE A 443 14.10 -13.93 23.73
N ILE A 444 15.02 -14.67 24.34
CA ILE A 444 15.92 -14.15 25.37
C ILE A 444 16.92 -13.19 24.76
N ASP A 445 17.51 -13.55 23.62
CA ASP A 445 18.44 -12.68 22.93
C ASP A 445 17.79 -11.39 22.41
N GLU A 446 16.56 -11.48 21.91
CA GLU A 446 15.80 -10.31 21.49
C GLU A 446 15.46 -9.40 22.69
N LEU A 447 15.08 -9.98 23.83
CA LEU A 447 14.88 -9.23 25.08
C LEU A 447 16.17 -8.56 25.56
N ARG A 448 17.29 -9.28 25.58
CA ARG A 448 18.62 -8.75 25.93
C ARG A 448 19.01 -7.59 25.00
N TYR A 449 18.73 -7.72 23.71
CA TYR A 449 18.96 -6.67 22.71
C TYR A 449 18.15 -5.40 23.04
N HIS A 450 16.83 -5.50 23.20
CA HIS A 450 15.99 -4.31 23.49
C HIS A 450 16.28 -3.67 24.86
N ILE A 451 16.71 -4.45 25.85
CA ILE A 451 17.10 -3.91 27.17
C ILE A 451 18.39 -3.08 27.06
N THR A 452 19.28 -3.43 26.13
CA THR A 452 20.61 -2.79 26.01
C THR A 452 20.70 -1.74 24.90
N SER A 453 19.86 -1.81 23.86
CA SER A 453 19.95 -0.99 22.64
C SER A 453 19.74 0.51 22.87
N ASP A 454 18.85 0.90 23.79
CA ASP A 454 18.40 2.29 23.97
C ASP A 454 19.04 2.99 25.19
N VAL A 455 20.12 2.43 25.72
CA VAL A 455 20.72 2.90 26.98
C VAL A 455 21.78 3.98 26.74
N LEU A 456 21.38 5.24 26.90
CA LEU A 456 22.27 6.40 26.72
C LEU A 456 22.78 7.02 28.03
N THR A 457 22.23 6.63 29.18
CA THR A 457 22.55 7.25 30.49
C THR A 457 23.09 6.24 31.50
N ILE A 458 23.92 6.70 32.43
CA ILE A 458 24.47 5.86 33.51
C ILE A 458 23.34 5.23 34.36
N SER A 459 22.23 5.95 34.55
CA SER A 459 21.04 5.41 35.22
C SER A 459 20.41 4.27 34.42
N GLY A 460 20.25 4.45 33.10
CA GLY A 460 19.75 3.40 32.21
C GLY A 460 20.66 2.16 32.18
N ILE A 461 21.99 2.33 32.27
CA ILE A 461 22.93 1.20 32.33
C ILE A 461 22.68 0.35 33.58
N ARG A 462 22.43 0.99 34.73
CA ARG A 462 22.12 0.28 35.97
C ARG A 462 20.77 -0.44 35.89
N GLU A 463 19.75 0.20 35.33
CA GLU A 463 18.43 -0.41 35.14
C GLU A 463 18.50 -1.61 34.19
N ALA A 464 19.19 -1.47 33.05
CA ALA A 464 19.40 -2.55 32.10
C ALA A 464 20.13 -3.73 32.73
N LYS A 465 21.19 -3.49 33.51
CA LYS A 465 21.90 -4.55 34.23
C LYS A 465 20.98 -5.30 35.21
N PHE A 466 20.14 -4.57 35.95
CA PHE A 466 19.20 -5.18 36.87
C PHE A 466 18.12 -6.02 36.16
N LYS A 467 17.64 -5.56 35.00
CA LYS A 467 16.71 -6.34 34.16
C LYS A 467 17.35 -7.61 33.61
N LEU A 468 18.63 -7.54 33.18
CA LEU A 468 19.37 -8.71 32.72
C LEU A 468 19.57 -9.72 33.86
N GLU A 469 19.96 -9.28 35.06
CA GLU A 469 20.09 -10.17 36.24
C GLU A 469 18.79 -10.93 36.54
N LYS A 470 17.62 -10.29 36.35
CA LYS A 470 16.33 -10.95 36.52
C LYS A 470 16.03 -12.02 35.45
N ILE A 471 16.47 -11.78 34.21
CA ILE A 471 16.32 -12.77 33.14
C ILE A 471 17.18 -14.01 33.46
N GLU A 472 18.41 -13.81 33.93
CA GLU A 472 19.28 -14.94 34.32
C GLU A 472 18.65 -15.75 35.46
N THR A 473 18.09 -15.09 36.47
CA THR A 473 17.37 -15.78 37.55
C THR A 473 16.17 -16.58 37.03
N LEU A 474 15.40 -16.04 36.08
CA LEU A 474 14.29 -16.77 35.45
C LEU A 474 14.79 -18.02 34.69
N LEU A 475 15.90 -17.91 33.96
CA LEU A 475 16.48 -19.03 33.21
C LEU A 475 16.99 -20.13 34.15
N ASP A 476 17.64 -19.74 35.24
CA ASP A 476 18.08 -20.66 36.31
C ASP A 476 16.88 -21.39 36.93
N ASP A 477 15.79 -20.68 37.22
CA ASP A 477 14.56 -21.26 37.78
C ASP A 477 13.88 -22.25 36.80
N LEU A 478 13.96 -21.97 35.49
CA LEU A 478 13.44 -22.84 34.43
C LEU A 478 14.39 -24.00 34.08
N GLY A 479 15.61 -24.03 34.61
CA GLY A 479 16.62 -25.05 34.33
C GLY A 479 17.16 -25.00 32.89
N ILE A 480 17.17 -23.82 32.27
CA ILE A 480 17.65 -23.60 30.91
C ILE A 480 19.06 -23.00 31.01
N GLU A 481 20.09 -23.71 30.52
CA GLU A 481 21.45 -23.17 30.48
C GLU A 481 21.52 -22.01 29.48
N ALA A 482 22.05 -20.87 29.94
CA ALA A 482 22.06 -19.57 29.27
C ALA A 482 23.09 -19.39 28.14
#